data_AF-E9L400-F1
#
_entry.id   AF-E9L400-F1
#
_cell.length_a   1.000
_cell.length_b   1.000
_cell.length_c   1.000
_cell.angle_alpha   90.00
_cell.angle_beta   90.00
_cell.angle_gamma   90.00
#
_symmetry.space_group_name_H-M   'P 1'
#
loop_
_entity.id
_entity.type
_entity.pdbx_description
1 polymer ?
#
loop_
_entity_poly.entity_id
_entity_poly.type
_entity_poly.pdbx_seq_one_letter_code
_entity_poly.pdbx_strand_id
1 'polypeptide(L)' 'TILGHTEDAFTETLNHFYIMSAHIIPTPEDREHGAVEGRFSSLCYAGHMPGYTMGYNENGMVFSINTLSPLLLKPGNT' A
#
# COMPACT_ATOMS: atom_id res chain seq x y z
N THR A 1 -4.77 15.63 -11.49
CA THR A 1 -5.07 14.24 -11.92
C THR A 1 -5.82 13.53 -10.81
N ILE A 2 -6.76 12.65 -11.13
CA ILE A 2 -7.53 11.87 -10.16
C ILE A 2 -7.28 10.38 -10.46
N LEU A 3 -6.99 9.59 -9.41
CA LEU A 3 -6.92 8.14 -9.47
C LEU A 3 -8.06 7.59 -8.59
N GLY A 4 -8.90 6.73 -9.15
CA GLY A 4 -9.94 6.01 -8.42
C GLY A 4 -9.71 4.50 -8.52
N HIS A 5 -10.01 3.78 -7.44
CA HIS A 5 -9.84 2.33 -7.32
C HIS A 5 -10.99 1.77 -6.47
N THR A 6 -11.49 0.60 -6.86
CA THR A 6 -12.41 -0.21 -6.04
C THR A 6 -11.64 -1.42 -5.54
N GLU A 7 -11.77 -1.71 -4.25
CA GLU A 7 -11.09 -2.85 -3.65
C GLU A 7 -12.07 -4.02 -3.52
N ASP A 8 -11.80 -5.09 -4.26
CA ASP A 8 -12.50 -6.37 -4.14
C ASP A 8 -11.77 -7.25 -3.12
N ALA A 9 -12.52 -7.81 -2.17
CA ALA A 9 -11.95 -8.57 -1.07
C ALA A 9 -12.82 -9.76 -0.67
N PHE A 10 -12.26 -10.67 0.12
CA PHE A 10 -13.01 -11.78 0.71
C PHE A 10 -14.08 -11.28 1.69
N THR A 11 -15.21 -11.98 1.78
CA THR A 11 -16.33 -11.60 2.67
C THR A 11 -15.90 -11.48 4.13
N GLU A 12 -14.94 -12.31 4.56
CA GLU A 12 -14.36 -12.32 5.90
C GLU A 12 -13.62 -11.02 6.24
N THR A 13 -13.22 -10.24 5.22
CA THR A 13 -12.55 -8.94 5.40
C THR A 13 -13.52 -7.77 5.35
N LEU A 14 -14.80 -8.02 5.07
CA LEU A 14 -15.83 -6.98 5.03
C LEU A 14 -15.93 -6.30 6.40
N ASN A 15 -15.83 -4.97 6.43
CA ASN A 15 -15.76 -4.16 7.66
C ASN A 15 -14.55 -4.42 8.56
N HIS A 16 -13.58 -5.22 8.12
CA HIS A 16 -12.32 -5.49 8.80
C HIS A 16 -11.14 -4.79 8.12
N PHE A 17 -11.35 -3.53 7.75
CA PHE A 17 -10.30 -2.65 7.23
C PHE A 17 -10.19 -1.39 8.07
N TYR A 18 -9.02 -0.78 8.02
CA TYR A 18 -8.75 0.50 8.64
C TYR A 18 -7.91 1.34 7.69
N ILE A 19 -8.00 2.66 7.85
CA ILE A 19 -7.09 3.59 7.21
C ILE A 19 -6.00 3.88 8.22
N MET A 20 -4.77 3.53 7.88
CA MET A 20 -3.61 3.87 8.66
C MET A 20 -2.99 5.15 8.11
N SER A 21 -2.69 6.10 8.98
CA SER A 21 -1.82 7.24 8.69
C SER A 21 -0.52 7.06 9.47
N ALA A 22 0.61 6.92 8.78
CA ALA A 22 1.90 6.72 9.39
C ALA A 22 2.86 7.88 9.10
N HIS A 23 3.70 8.15 10.09
CA HIS A 23 4.82 9.08 10.01
C HIS A 23 6.09 8.30 10.34
N ILE A 24 6.92 8.09 9.33
CA ILE A 24 8.19 7.38 9.45
C ILE A 24 9.28 8.43 9.61
N ILE A 25 9.95 8.39 10.76
CA ILE A 25 11.11 9.22 11.08
C ILE A 25 12.35 8.33 11.00
N PRO A 26 13.26 8.55 10.03
CA PRO A 26 14.48 7.77 9.91
C PRO A 26 15.41 7.98 11.11
N THR A 27 16.06 6.91 11.54
CA THR A 27 17.16 6.98 12.50
C THR A 27 18.39 7.67 11.88
N PRO A 28 19.40 8.06 12.68
CA PRO A 28 20.64 8.60 12.12
C PRO A 28 21.31 7.66 11.11
N GLU A 29 21.36 6.35 11.39
CA GLU A 29 21.92 5.32 10.50
C GLU A 29 21.13 5.26 9.18
N ASP A 30 19.79 5.25 9.23
CA ASP A 30 18.96 5.27 8.02
C ASP A 30 19.26 6.49 7.13
N ARG A 31 19.51 7.65 7.73
CA ARG A 31 19.83 8.89 7.01
C ARG A 31 21.20 8.82 6.32
N GLU A 32 22.18 8.15 6.92
CA GLU A 32 23.48 7.89 6.29
C GLU A 32 23.33 7.02 5.03
N HIS A 33 22.31 6.15 5.02
CA HIS A 33 21.92 5.36 3.85
C HIS A 33 20.93 6.06 2.90
N GLY A 34 20.66 7.35 3.11
CA GLY A 34 19.83 8.17 2.22
C GLY A 34 18.33 8.10 2.48
N ALA A 35 17.90 7.49 3.60
CA ALA A 35 16.49 7.50 3.98
C ALA A 35 16.02 8.93 4.32
N VAL A 36 14.79 9.24 3.92
CA VAL A 36 14.13 10.52 4.18
C VAL A 36 12.89 10.31 5.03
N GLU A 37 12.49 11.35 5.75
CA GLU A 37 11.23 11.38 6.48
C GLU A 37 10.06 11.19 5.50
N GLY A 38 9.09 10.37 5.90
CA GLY A 38 7.97 10.03 5.03
C GLY A 38 6.66 9.97 5.79
N ARG A 39 5.63 10.59 5.22
CA ARG A 39 4.24 10.47 5.67
C ARG A 39 3.39 9.84 4.59
N PHE A 40 2.63 8.82 4.95
CA PHE A 40 1.69 8.18 4.02
C PHE A 40 0.43 7.71 4.72
N SER A 41 -0.63 7.57 3.93
CA SER A 41 -1.87 6.92 4.35
C SER A 41 -2.19 5.74 3.43
N SER A 42 -2.64 4.64 4.02
CA SER A 42 -2.98 3.42 3.28
C SER A 42 -4.24 2.78 3.86
N LEU A 43 -5.07 2.22 2.98
CA LEU A 43 -6.07 1.25 3.40
C LEU A 43 -5.36 -0.06 3.78
N CYS A 44 -5.79 -0.69 4.86
CA CYS A 44 -5.17 -1.88 5.43
C CYS A 44 -6.25 -2.87 5.86
N TYR A 45 -6.03 -4.15 5.62
CA TYR A 45 -6.82 -5.21 6.25
C TYR A 45 -6.29 -5.49 7.66
N ALA A 46 -7.18 -5.79 8.59
CA ALA A 46 -6.81 -6.26 9.93
C ALA A 46 -5.82 -7.43 9.84
N GLY A 47 -4.69 -7.32 10.54
CA GLY A 47 -3.64 -8.35 10.57
C GLY A 47 -2.67 -8.37 9.39
N HIS A 48 -2.84 -7.49 8.40
CA HIS A 48 -1.93 -7.39 7.25
C HIS A 48 -1.01 -6.17 7.35
N MET A 49 0.14 -6.24 6.67
CA MET A 49 1.05 -5.10 6.58
C MET A 49 0.39 -3.97 5.76
N PRO A 50 0.45 -2.72 6.24
CA PRO A 50 -0.01 -1.57 5.49
C PRO A 50 0.69 -1.41 4.13
N GLY A 51 -0.02 -0.87 3.14
CA GLY A 51 0.52 -0.57 1.81
C GLY A 51 0.14 -1.57 0.71
N TYR A 52 -0.59 -2.65 1.03
CA TYR A 52 -0.94 -3.69 0.04
C TYR A 52 -2.18 -3.37 -0.83
N THR A 53 -2.98 -2.34 -0.51
CA THR A 53 -4.25 -2.07 -1.22
C THR A 53 -4.17 -0.82 -2.08
N MET A 54 -4.18 0.35 -1.44
CA MET A 54 -4.09 1.66 -2.06
C MET A 54 -3.68 2.71 -1.02
N GLY A 55 -3.08 3.79 -1.49
CA GLY A 55 -2.64 4.85 -0.61
C GLY A 55 -2.03 6.04 -1.34
N TYR A 56 -1.60 6.99 -0.52
CA TYR A 56 -0.89 8.17 -1.00
C TYR A 56 0.13 8.65 0.03
N ASN A 57 1.13 9.40 -0.43
CA ASN A 57 2.10 10.07 0.43
C ASN A 57 2.06 11.60 0.27
N GLU A 58 2.76 12.31 1.16
CA GLU A 58 2.84 13.78 1.16
C GLU A 58 3.54 14.38 -0.06
N ASN A 59 4.32 13.57 -0.78
CA ASN A 59 5.04 13.96 -1.99
C ASN A 59 4.18 13.86 -3.27
N GLY A 60 2.89 13.54 -3.12
CA GLY A 60 1.95 13.45 -4.24
C GLY A 60 1.97 12.13 -4.99
N MET A 61 2.69 11.11 -4.49
CA MET A 61 2.55 9.75 -5.01
C MET A 61 1.21 9.19 -4.57
N VAL A 62 0.42 8.72 -5.53
CA VAL A 62 -0.84 8.00 -5.32
C VAL A 62 -0.69 6.65 -6.01
N PHE A 63 -1.08 5.57 -5.32
CA PHE A 63 -0.95 4.21 -5.85
C PHE A 63 -2.19 3.36 -5.54
N SER A 64 -2.42 2.36 -6.37
CA SER A 64 -3.36 1.26 -6.14
C SER A 64 -2.70 -0.05 -6.56
N ILE A 65 -3.16 -1.16 -5.98
CA ILE A 65 -2.69 -2.51 -6.27
C ILE A 65 -3.88 -3.35 -6.74
N ASN A 66 -3.66 -4.10 -7.82
CA ASN A 66 -4.63 -5.07 -8.32
C ASN A 66 -4.03 -6.46 -8.15
N THR A 67 -4.71 -7.30 -7.39
CA THR A 67 -4.36 -8.71 -7.26
C THR A 67 -4.86 -9.49 -8.46
N LEU A 68 -3.95 -10.17 -9.16
CA LEU A 68 -4.27 -11.01 -10.30
C LEU A 68 -4.18 -12.49 -9.90
N SER A 69 -5.22 -13.26 -10.21
CA SER A 69 -5.27 -14.71 -9.96
C SER A 69 -5.47 -15.48 -11.28
N PRO A 70 -4.46 -15.49 -12.17
CA PRO A 70 -4.59 -16.16 -13.46
C PRO A 70 -4.70 -17.68 -13.29
N LEU A 71 -5.53 -18.33 -14.11
CA LEU A 71 -5.69 -19.79 -14.11
C LEU A 71 -4.37 -20.53 -14.39
N LEU A 72 -3.52 -19.94 -15.22
CA LEU A 72 -2.20 -20.46 -15.57
C LEU A 72 -1.17 -19.34 -15.42
N LEU A 73 -0.22 -19.53 -14.50
CA LEU A 73 0.93 -18.63 -14.33
C LEU A 73 2.01 -18.98 -15.36
N LYS A 74 2.40 -18.01 -16.19
CA LYS A 74 3.56 -18.11 -17.09
C LYS A 74 4.62 -17.08 -16.67
N PRO A 75 5.59 -17.46 -15.82
CA PRO A 75 6.64 -16.56 -15.38
C PRO A 75 7.42 -15.97 -16.56
N GLY A 76 7.69 -14.66 -16.55
CA GLY A 76 8.59 -14.01 -17.50
C GLY A 76 8.00 -13.61 -18.86
N ASN A 77 6.68 -13.71 -19.06
CA ASN A 77 6.00 -13.30 -20.30
C ASN A 77 4.88 -12.26 -20.07
N THR A 78 4.96 -11.48 -18.99
CA THR A 78 4.18 -10.25 -18.81
C THR A 78 4.86 -9.09 -19.49
#